data_AF-A0A819HHS9-F1
#
_entry.id   AF-A0A819HHS9-F1
#
_cell.length_a   1.000
_cell.length_b   1.000
_cell.length_c   1.000
_cell.angle_alpha   90.00
_cell.angle_beta   90.00
_cell.angle_gamma   90.00
#
_symmetry.space_group_name_H-M   'P 1'
#
loop_
_entity.id
_entity.type
_entity.pdbx_description
1 polymer ?
#
loop_
_entity_poly.entity_id
_entity_poly.type
_entity_poly.pdbx_seq_one_letter_code
_entity_poly.pdbx_strand_id
1 'polypeptide(L)'
;MLVARSVLCPIIGFSGSFCPGEQWEPDTNDTLANSSVTPQDEVQHQRRELRSVVLPLPWVVGMGIDIGTGDILLPALELTNNIRKQWTDVESGQIFYIPNEVEITKASDKDSGVSVRIFATENELVDTWLRGYAEGGWSGGQFARTKNISHVFDLYFKDNQATSISQNVKVLYTVTVPDSKLKLNRYAQQAINQLTPRYDETLYNNFLDVWGTHITVSNKVGGMTEQQVQFKKCLLDTTDFTDGISLSLLENNLKQELVNERPCIQHYYWQRRRKLVDHRIGGDVLMINDTFKWEQTIVFAPALLSIVKYIPWYKLIPNGTIKDNLERAIKTRVQQMTLARQQEAEQIRVTRANMQLEAKVVYGYFIRGIMNYVVNDSNIVLNGSDQCGAGIVSSTDLLTMCTVGSYKLGACSIAVIYR
;
A
#
# COMPACT_ATOMS: atom_id res chain seq x y z
N MET A 1 -13.24 -32.22 -5.26
CA MET A 1 -13.41 -30.89 -4.64
C MET A 1 -12.12 -30.24 -4.17
N LEU A 2 -11.09 -30.99 -3.73
CA LEU A 2 -9.80 -30.41 -3.30
C LEU A 2 -8.94 -29.80 -4.43
N VAL A 3 -9.04 -30.30 -5.66
CA VAL A 3 -8.28 -29.80 -6.84
C VAL A 3 -8.76 -28.42 -7.33
N ALA A 4 -10.01 -28.04 -7.03
CA ALA A 4 -10.53 -26.72 -7.41
C ALA A 4 -10.02 -25.59 -6.50
N ARG A 5 -9.66 -25.90 -5.24
CA ARG A 5 -9.15 -24.92 -4.26
C ARG A 5 -7.75 -24.41 -4.60
N SER A 6 -6.84 -25.27 -5.07
CA SER A 6 -5.47 -24.87 -5.45
C SER A 6 -5.40 -24.04 -6.72
N VAL A 7 -6.42 -24.12 -7.59
CA VAL A 7 -6.46 -23.38 -8.86
C VAL A 7 -6.95 -21.95 -8.65
N LEU A 8 -7.84 -21.70 -7.67
CA LEU A 8 -8.48 -20.39 -7.47
C LEU A 8 -7.77 -19.48 -6.45
N CYS A 9 -6.83 -20.03 -5.66
CA CYS A 9 -6.04 -19.29 -4.68
C CYS A 9 -4.52 -19.51 -4.89
N PRO A 10 -3.94 -19.00 -5.99
CA PRO A 10 -2.56 -19.28 -6.36
C PRO A 10 -1.51 -18.50 -5.55
N ILE A 11 -1.93 -17.59 -4.66
CA ILE A 11 -1.04 -16.70 -3.91
C ILE A 11 -1.20 -16.97 -2.40
N ILE A 12 -0.11 -17.34 -1.73
CA ILE A 12 -0.05 -17.43 -0.26
C ILE A 12 -0.22 -16.02 0.32
N GLY A 13 -1.18 -15.82 1.23
CA GLY A 13 -1.50 -14.50 1.83
C GLY A 13 -2.53 -13.66 1.08
N PHE A 14 -3.12 -14.15 -0.01
CA PHE A 14 -4.17 -13.44 -0.73
C PHE A 14 -5.56 -13.63 -0.09
N SER A 15 -6.17 -12.52 0.33
CA SER A 15 -7.52 -12.44 0.90
C SER A 15 -8.50 -11.76 -0.08
N GLY A 16 -8.62 -12.31 -1.29
CA GLY A 16 -9.73 -11.94 -2.20
C GLY A 16 -11.02 -12.66 -1.82
N SER A 17 -12.17 -12.19 -2.32
CA SER A 17 -13.53 -12.67 -1.97
C SER A 17 -13.78 -14.19 -2.15
N PHE A 18 -12.89 -14.88 -2.89
CA PHE A 18 -12.97 -16.31 -3.20
C PHE A 18 -11.86 -17.14 -2.54
N CYS A 19 -10.93 -16.49 -1.83
CA CYS A 19 -9.96 -17.16 -0.98
C CYS A 19 -10.37 -16.94 0.47
N PRO A 20 -10.53 -18.01 1.27
CA PRO A 20 -10.85 -17.85 2.68
C PRO A 20 -9.70 -17.08 3.34
N GLY A 21 -9.90 -15.78 3.56
CA GLY A 21 -9.13 -15.06 4.54
C GLY A 21 -9.62 -15.52 5.90
N GLU A 22 -8.72 -15.91 6.79
CA GLU A 22 -8.96 -15.68 8.20
C GLU A 22 -9.32 -14.20 8.33
N GLN A 23 -10.53 -13.91 8.81
CA GLN A 23 -10.87 -12.58 9.24
C GLN A 23 -9.86 -12.23 10.33
N TRP A 24 -8.89 -11.38 10.00
CA TRP A 24 -8.01 -10.80 11.00
C TRP A 24 -8.85 -9.77 11.76
N GLU A 25 -9.63 -10.26 12.72
CA GLU A 25 -10.06 -9.44 13.84
C GLU A 25 -8.81 -9.26 14.74
N PRO A 26 -8.52 -8.05 15.22
CA PRO A 26 -7.43 -7.85 16.14
C PRO A 26 -7.83 -8.47 17.48
N ASP A 27 -7.52 -9.75 17.67
CA ASP A 27 -7.68 -10.42 18.96
C ASP A 27 -6.68 -9.85 19.96
N THR A 28 -7.17 -8.89 20.73
CA THR A 28 -6.60 -8.48 22.00
C THR A 28 -6.79 -9.62 23.00
N ASN A 29 -5.87 -10.57 23.00
CA ASN A 29 -5.46 -11.42 24.13
C ASN A 29 -5.00 -12.77 23.60
N ASP A 30 -3.69 -13.03 23.56
CA ASP A 30 -3.25 -14.31 24.14
C ASP A 30 -1.77 -14.31 24.56
N THR A 31 -1.60 -14.50 25.86
CA THR A 31 -0.38 -14.90 26.53
C THR A 31 -0.17 -16.39 26.36
N LEU A 32 0.81 -16.82 25.57
CA LEU A 32 1.39 -18.15 25.74
C LEU A 32 2.91 -18.12 25.59
N ALA A 33 3.55 -18.30 26.74
CA ALA A 33 4.97 -18.54 26.92
C ALA A 33 5.30 -20.03 26.71
N ASN A 34 6.59 -20.26 26.45
CA ASN A 34 7.36 -21.50 26.60
C ASN A 34 7.39 -22.50 25.43
N SER A 35 8.26 -22.21 24.46
CA SER A 35 9.11 -23.23 23.84
C SER A 35 10.50 -22.64 23.61
N SER A 36 11.48 -23.07 24.41
CA SER A 36 12.89 -22.70 24.25
C SER A 36 13.51 -23.53 23.12
N VAL A 37 13.27 -23.11 21.89
CA VAL A 37 14.10 -23.46 20.74
C VAL A 37 14.74 -22.16 20.29
N THR A 38 16.06 -22.12 20.22
CA THR A 38 16.81 -20.94 19.77
C THR A 38 16.49 -20.69 18.29
N PRO A 39 16.00 -19.48 17.91
CA PRO A 39 15.58 -19.17 16.53
C PRO A 39 16.68 -19.33 15.46
N GLN A 40 17.93 -19.52 15.88
CA GLN A 40 19.07 -19.67 14.98
C GLN A 40 19.22 -21.09 14.42
N ASP A 41 18.76 -22.13 15.14
CA ASP A 41 18.93 -23.52 14.71
C ASP A 41 17.84 -23.96 13.71
N GLU A 42 16.61 -23.45 13.85
CA GLU A 42 15.52 -23.71 12.88
C GLU A 42 15.77 -23.06 11.51
N VAL A 43 16.33 -21.85 11.47
CA VAL A 43 16.62 -21.15 10.21
C VAL A 43 17.72 -21.84 9.41
N GLN A 44 18.74 -22.42 10.07
CA GLN A 44 19.77 -23.18 9.38
C GLN A 44 19.28 -24.55 8.90
N HIS A 45 18.39 -25.21 9.66
CA HIS A 45 17.82 -26.50 9.25
C HIS A 45 16.83 -26.34 8.09
N GLN A 46 15.91 -25.36 8.16
CA GLN A 46 14.99 -25.05 7.05
C GLN A 46 15.74 -24.61 5.79
N ARG A 47 16.81 -23.82 5.90
CA ARG A 47 17.65 -23.45 4.76
C ARG A 47 18.35 -24.63 4.10
N ARG A 48 18.77 -25.63 4.86
CA ARG A 48 19.44 -26.82 4.33
C ARG A 48 18.45 -27.80 3.70
N GLU A 49 17.24 -27.92 4.23
CA GLU A 49 16.20 -28.79 3.67
C GLU A 49 15.47 -28.18 2.47
N LEU A 50 15.24 -26.86 2.43
CA LEU A 50 14.53 -26.22 1.30
C LEU A 50 15.41 -26.02 0.06
N ARG A 51 16.74 -25.83 0.22
CA ARG A 51 17.66 -25.67 -0.92
C ARG A 51 17.78 -26.92 -1.81
N SER A 52 17.36 -28.10 -1.34
CA SER A 52 17.37 -29.34 -2.12
C SER A 52 16.01 -29.68 -2.74
N VAL A 53 14.95 -28.94 -2.41
CA VAL A 53 13.59 -29.19 -2.91
C VAL A 53 13.25 -28.17 -3.99
N VAL A 54 12.92 -28.65 -5.18
CA VAL A 54 12.41 -27.78 -6.27
C VAL A 54 10.93 -27.47 -5.98
N LEU A 55 10.61 -26.18 -5.87
CA LEU A 55 9.26 -25.72 -5.52
C LEU A 55 8.50 -25.22 -6.76
N PRO A 56 7.15 -25.31 -6.81
CA PRO A 56 6.41 -24.57 -7.82
C PRO A 56 6.62 -23.07 -7.62
N LEU A 57 6.90 -22.33 -8.70
CA LEU A 57 6.95 -20.87 -8.63
C LEU A 57 5.56 -20.36 -8.19
N PRO A 58 5.46 -19.40 -7.25
CA PRO A 58 4.20 -18.73 -6.97
C PRO A 58 3.74 -17.94 -8.19
N TRP A 59 2.58 -18.30 -8.76
CA TRP A 59 2.07 -17.63 -9.96
C TRP A 59 1.15 -16.49 -9.56
N VAL A 60 1.62 -15.28 -9.79
CA VAL A 60 0.81 -14.07 -9.57
C VAL A 60 0.26 -13.50 -10.87
N VAL A 61 0.52 -14.12 -12.03
CA VAL A 61 0.06 -13.68 -13.37
C VAL A 61 -1.15 -14.48 -13.84
N GLY A 62 -1.88 -13.94 -14.81
CA GLY A 62 -3.08 -14.56 -15.34
C GLY A 62 -4.30 -14.39 -14.45
N MET A 63 -4.21 -13.52 -13.43
CA MET A 63 -5.32 -13.15 -12.55
C MET A 63 -6.20 -12.11 -13.22
N GLY A 64 -7.51 -12.23 -13.05
CA GLY A 64 -8.45 -11.13 -13.32
C GLY A 64 -8.13 -9.92 -12.44
N ILE A 65 -8.35 -8.72 -12.96
CA ILE A 65 -8.27 -7.48 -12.20
C ILE A 65 -9.38 -6.54 -12.65
N ASP A 66 -10.06 -5.91 -11.70
CA ASP A 66 -10.87 -4.74 -12.00
C ASP A 66 -10.00 -3.49 -11.88
N ILE A 67 -9.60 -2.90 -13.01
CA ILE A 67 -8.80 -1.66 -12.99
C ILE A 67 -9.56 -0.48 -12.39
N GLY A 68 -10.90 -0.56 -12.34
CA GLY A 68 -11.75 0.43 -11.71
C GLY A 68 -11.56 0.44 -10.19
N THR A 69 -11.34 -0.71 -9.55
CA THR A 69 -11.19 -0.79 -8.07
C THR A 69 -9.78 -1.15 -7.62
N GLY A 70 -9.03 -1.83 -8.47
CA GLY A 70 -7.76 -2.48 -8.18
C GLY A 70 -7.85 -3.85 -7.56
N ASP A 71 -9.08 -4.39 -7.47
CA ASP A 71 -9.32 -5.72 -6.93
C ASP A 71 -8.76 -6.79 -7.88
N ILE A 72 -7.96 -7.69 -7.33
CA ILE A 72 -7.53 -8.91 -7.98
C ILE A 72 -8.65 -9.94 -7.82
N LEU A 73 -8.98 -10.62 -8.90
CA LEU A 73 -10.14 -11.49 -9.05
C LEU A 73 -9.70 -12.89 -9.50
N LEU A 74 -10.64 -13.71 -9.98
CA LEU A 74 -10.35 -15.11 -10.28
C LEU A 74 -9.23 -15.28 -11.33
N PRO A 75 -8.40 -16.33 -11.22
CA PRO A 75 -7.41 -16.66 -12.24
C PRO A 75 -8.12 -16.99 -13.54
N ALA A 76 -7.73 -16.30 -14.61
CA ALA A 76 -8.32 -16.34 -15.94
C ALA A 76 -7.53 -17.21 -16.92
N LEU A 77 -6.20 -17.24 -16.79
CA LEU A 77 -5.33 -17.98 -17.70
C LEU A 77 -5.09 -19.41 -17.23
N GLU A 78 -4.90 -20.30 -18.20
CA GLU A 78 -4.44 -21.66 -17.99
C GLU A 78 -2.91 -21.65 -17.91
N LEU A 79 -2.36 -22.04 -16.77
CA LEU A 79 -0.92 -22.18 -16.56
C LEU A 79 -0.60 -23.64 -16.29
N THR A 80 0.16 -24.27 -17.20
CA THR A 80 0.48 -25.69 -17.10
C THR A 80 1.84 -25.90 -16.43
N ASN A 81 1.82 -26.53 -15.26
CA ASN A 81 3.02 -26.95 -14.55
C ASN A 81 3.92 -27.82 -15.44
N ASN A 82 5.20 -27.46 -15.57
CA ASN A 82 6.19 -28.27 -16.25
C ASN A 82 7.41 -28.52 -15.37
N ILE A 83 7.52 -29.75 -14.85
CA ILE A 83 8.64 -30.19 -14.00
C ILE A 83 10.01 -30.11 -14.69
N ARG A 84 10.05 -30.03 -16.03
CA ARG A 84 11.30 -29.92 -16.80
C ARG A 84 11.73 -28.47 -17.01
N LYS A 85 10.82 -27.52 -16.87
CA LYS A 85 11.12 -26.10 -17.07
C LYS A 85 11.37 -25.49 -15.70
N GLN A 86 12.63 -25.15 -15.45
CA GLN A 86 13.09 -24.67 -14.15
C GLN A 86 13.68 -23.27 -14.27
N TRP A 87 13.55 -22.49 -13.22
CA TRP A 87 14.21 -21.21 -13.05
C TRP A 87 14.92 -21.19 -11.70
N THR A 88 16.15 -20.67 -11.68
CA THR A 88 16.93 -20.55 -10.45
C THR A 88 17.02 -19.09 -10.06
N ASP A 89 16.60 -18.78 -8.84
CA ASP A 89 16.81 -17.47 -8.25
C ASP A 89 18.30 -17.24 -8.00
N VAL A 90 18.85 -16.15 -8.54
CA VAL A 90 20.29 -15.89 -8.53
C VAL A 90 20.78 -15.50 -7.13
N GLU A 91 19.93 -14.88 -6.30
CA GLU A 91 20.33 -14.42 -4.97
C GLU A 91 20.35 -15.57 -3.95
N SER A 92 19.30 -16.38 -3.92
CA SER A 92 19.13 -17.46 -2.94
C SER A 92 19.70 -18.80 -3.40
N GLY A 93 19.85 -19.00 -4.72
CA GLY A 93 20.14 -20.28 -5.35
C GLY A 93 18.93 -21.23 -5.41
N GLN A 94 17.74 -20.79 -5.01
CA GLN A 94 16.53 -21.63 -4.99
C GLN A 94 16.06 -21.94 -6.42
N ILE A 95 15.69 -23.20 -6.65
CA ILE A 95 15.19 -23.66 -7.95
C ILE A 95 13.66 -23.79 -7.88
N PHE A 96 12.99 -23.30 -8.92
CA PHE A 96 11.54 -23.33 -9.07
C PHE A 96 11.10 -23.99 -10.37
N TYR A 97 10.01 -24.75 -10.35
CA TYR A 97 9.29 -25.17 -11.56
C TYR A 97 8.46 -24.01 -12.10
N ILE A 98 8.56 -23.76 -13.40
CA ILE A 98 7.85 -22.67 -14.07
C ILE A 98 6.88 -23.21 -15.15
N PRO A 99 5.68 -22.62 -15.28
CA PRO A 99 4.75 -22.96 -16.33
C PRO A 99 5.32 -22.82 -17.74
N ASN A 100 4.77 -23.58 -18.68
CA ASN A 100 5.15 -23.47 -20.09
C ASN A 100 4.86 -22.07 -20.66
N GLU A 101 3.77 -21.48 -20.19
CA GLU A 101 3.19 -20.22 -20.66
C GLU A 101 3.94 -19.00 -20.13
N VAL A 102 4.69 -19.11 -19.04
CA VAL A 102 5.36 -17.95 -18.42
C VAL A 102 6.82 -17.81 -18.85
N GLU A 103 7.32 -16.59 -18.81
CA GLU A 103 8.72 -16.22 -18.93
C GLU A 103 9.11 -15.42 -17.69
N ILE A 104 10.30 -15.70 -17.17
CA ILE A 104 10.83 -15.06 -15.97
C ILE A 104 11.99 -14.18 -16.38
N THR A 105 11.90 -12.90 -16.05
CA THR A 105 12.99 -11.94 -16.21
C THR A 105 13.50 -11.56 -14.83
N LYS A 106 14.82 -11.58 -14.65
CA LYS A 106 15.45 -11.13 -13.41
C LYS A 106 15.13 -9.65 -13.18
N ALA A 107 14.84 -9.29 -11.93
CA ALA A 107 14.72 -7.89 -11.55
C ALA A 107 16.04 -7.14 -11.78
N SER A 108 15.95 -5.89 -12.24
CA SER A 108 17.06 -4.96 -12.20
C SER A 108 17.21 -4.39 -10.78
N ASP A 109 18.41 -4.00 -10.39
CA ASP A 109 18.63 -3.26 -9.13
C ASP A 109 17.76 -1.99 -9.05
N LYS A 110 17.39 -1.40 -10.20
CA LYS A 110 16.50 -0.23 -10.29
C LYS A 110 15.04 -0.55 -9.99
N ASP A 111 14.64 -1.82 -10.04
CA ASP A 111 13.28 -2.24 -9.72
C ASP A 111 13.06 -2.31 -8.20
N SER A 112 14.14 -2.37 -7.43
CA SER A 112 14.14 -2.40 -5.97
C SER A 112 14.58 -1.05 -5.40
N GLY A 113 14.13 -0.74 -4.20
CA GLY A 113 14.58 0.44 -3.46
C GLY A 113 13.49 1.10 -2.63
N VAL A 114 13.91 2.19 -1.99
CA VAL A 114 13.05 2.99 -1.12
C VAL A 114 12.40 4.11 -1.91
N SER A 115 11.09 4.19 -1.84
CA SER A 115 10.28 5.30 -2.33
C SER A 115 9.48 5.91 -1.19
N VAL A 116 9.38 7.23 -1.17
CA VAL A 116 8.56 7.97 -0.20
C VAL A 116 7.70 8.93 -1.00
N ARG A 117 6.40 8.90 -0.73
CA ARG A 117 5.43 9.84 -1.30
C ARG A 117 4.75 10.56 -0.16
N ILE A 118 4.79 11.88 -0.18
CA ILE A 118 4.17 12.75 0.82
C ILE A 118 2.95 13.40 0.17
N PHE A 119 1.83 13.36 0.89
CA PHE A 119 0.55 13.89 0.45
C PHE A 119 0.08 14.92 1.47
N ALA A 120 0.07 16.19 1.07
CA ALA A 120 -0.42 17.28 1.90
C ALA A 120 -1.95 17.33 1.94
N THR A 121 -2.59 16.72 0.94
CA THR A 121 -4.05 16.70 0.77
C THR A 121 -4.53 15.35 0.25
N GLU A 122 -5.79 15.04 0.57
CA GLU A 122 -6.54 13.91 0.06
C GLU A 122 -6.59 13.87 -1.47
N ASN A 123 -6.66 15.03 -2.12
CA ASN A 123 -6.71 15.14 -3.58
C ASN A 123 -5.40 14.66 -4.22
N GLU A 124 -4.24 14.99 -3.66
CA GLU A 124 -2.95 14.49 -4.18
C GLU A 124 -2.88 12.96 -4.14
N LEU A 125 -3.44 12.36 -3.08
CA LEU A 125 -3.51 10.91 -2.92
C LEU A 125 -4.51 10.29 -3.90
N VAL A 126 -5.68 10.89 -4.07
CA VAL A 126 -6.71 10.46 -5.04
C VAL A 126 -6.21 10.60 -6.47
N ASP A 127 -5.51 11.67 -6.82
CA ASP A 127 -4.95 11.87 -8.16
C ASP A 127 -3.87 10.83 -8.48
N THR A 128 -3.09 10.45 -7.48
CA THR A 128 -2.13 9.34 -7.60
C THR A 128 -2.85 8.02 -7.80
N TRP A 129 -3.97 7.83 -7.11
CA TRP A 129 -4.83 6.67 -7.26
C TRP A 129 -5.40 6.59 -8.69
N LEU A 130 -6.11 7.63 -9.14
CA LEU A 130 -6.79 7.68 -10.44
C LEU A 130 -5.79 7.54 -11.60
N ARG A 131 -4.65 8.23 -11.53
CA ARG A 131 -3.60 8.10 -12.55
C ARG A 131 -2.95 6.73 -12.55
N GLY A 132 -2.66 6.17 -11.37
CA GLY A 132 -2.05 4.84 -11.24
C GLY A 132 -2.84 3.78 -11.99
N TYR A 133 -4.16 3.69 -11.80
CA TYR A 133 -4.98 2.71 -12.53
C TYR A 133 -5.19 3.05 -14.01
N ALA A 134 -5.29 4.33 -14.36
CA ALA A 134 -5.47 4.73 -15.76
C ALA A 134 -4.21 4.48 -16.62
N GLU A 135 -3.04 4.70 -16.05
CA GLU A 135 -1.73 4.48 -16.69
C GLU A 135 -1.24 3.02 -16.54
N GLY A 136 -1.99 2.20 -15.81
CA GLY A 136 -1.68 0.82 -15.53
C GLY A 136 -0.57 0.59 -14.50
N GLY A 137 -0.19 1.63 -13.78
CA GLY A 137 0.62 1.54 -12.57
C GLY A 137 -0.20 1.03 -11.38
N TRP A 138 -0.31 -0.29 -11.23
CA TRP A 138 -0.73 -0.87 -9.94
C TRP A 138 0.48 -0.94 -9.00
N SER A 139 0.42 -0.20 -7.89
CA SER A 139 1.39 -0.33 -6.80
C SER A 139 0.73 -1.17 -5.71
N GLY A 140 1.26 -2.35 -5.39
CA GLY A 140 0.75 -3.15 -4.27
C GLY A 140 0.88 -2.41 -2.93
N GLY A 141 0.25 -2.96 -1.89
CA GLY A 141 0.26 -2.36 -0.55
C GLY A 141 -1.12 -2.25 0.09
N GLN A 142 -1.17 -1.70 1.30
CA GLN A 142 -2.44 -1.40 1.97
C GLN A 142 -3.20 -0.30 1.23
N PHE A 143 -2.47 0.62 0.59
CA PHE A 143 -3.06 1.69 -0.22
C PHE A 143 -3.93 1.15 -1.36
N ALA A 144 -3.45 0.17 -2.13
CA ALA A 144 -4.21 -0.45 -3.23
C ALA A 144 -5.46 -1.22 -2.80
N ARG A 145 -5.60 -1.53 -1.50
CA ARG A 145 -6.78 -2.19 -0.93
C ARG A 145 -7.85 -1.23 -0.46
N THR A 146 -7.54 0.06 -0.41
CA THR A 146 -8.51 1.05 0.04
C THR A 146 -9.58 1.20 -1.03
N LYS A 147 -10.86 1.14 -0.67
CA LYS A 147 -11.97 1.17 -1.65
C LYS A 147 -12.77 2.47 -1.64
N ASN A 148 -12.56 3.30 -0.62
CA ASN A 148 -13.43 4.42 -0.28
C ASN A 148 -12.55 5.63 0.09
N ILE A 149 -12.72 6.74 -0.63
CA ILE A 149 -11.95 7.97 -0.44
C ILE A 149 -12.35 8.66 0.87
N SER A 150 -13.62 8.59 1.30
CA SER A 150 -14.06 9.15 2.58
C SER A 150 -13.35 8.48 3.76
N HIS A 151 -13.14 7.16 3.70
CA HIS A 151 -12.36 6.44 4.71
C HIS A 151 -10.88 6.88 4.71
N VAL A 152 -10.30 7.11 3.53
CA VAL A 152 -8.94 7.68 3.41
C VAL A 152 -8.88 9.06 4.04
N PHE A 153 -9.86 9.92 3.78
CA PHE A 153 -9.94 11.26 4.35
C PHE A 153 -10.01 11.22 5.87
N ASP A 154 -10.95 10.46 6.42
CA ASP A 154 -11.16 10.33 7.85
C ASP A 154 -9.93 9.77 8.57
N LEU A 155 -9.24 8.81 7.94
CA LEU A 155 -8.09 8.15 8.53
C LEU A 155 -6.82 9.00 8.45
N TYR A 156 -6.59 9.73 7.35
CA TYR A 156 -5.30 10.35 7.06
C TYR A 156 -5.28 11.88 7.10
N PHE A 157 -6.39 12.54 6.74
CA PHE A 157 -6.40 13.99 6.46
C PHE A 157 -7.31 14.80 7.39
N LYS A 158 -8.20 14.13 8.13
CA LYS A 158 -9.00 14.75 9.18
C LYS A 158 -8.12 15.52 10.18
N ASP A 159 -8.68 16.53 10.81
CA ASP A 159 -7.99 17.35 11.82
C ASP A 159 -6.72 18.06 11.31
N ASN A 160 -6.75 18.49 10.04
CA ASN A 160 -5.66 19.21 9.37
C ASN A 160 -4.34 18.42 9.39
N GLN A 161 -4.41 17.17 9.00
CA GLN A 161 -3.28 16.26 8.90
C GLN A 161 -2.85 16.06 7.45
N ALA A 162 -1.62 15.61 7.30
CA ALA A 162 -1.02 15.14 6.05
C ALA A 162 -0.54 13.71 6.26
N THR A 163 -0.22 13.01 5.18
CA THR A 163 0.21 11.62 5.25
C THR A 163 1.36 11.35 4.30
N SER A 164 2.06 10.25 4.53
CA SER A 164 3.04 9.73 3.60
C SER A 164 2.92 8.22 3.46
N ILE A 165 3.22 7.72 2.28
CA ILE A 165 3.39 6.30 1.98
C ILE A 165 4.86 6.08 1.65
N SER A 166 5.54 5.31 2.50
CA SER A 166 6.93 4.92 2.36
C SER A 166 6.99 3.43 2.04
N GLN A 167 7.68 3.05 0.97
CA GLN A 167 7.77 1.67 0.51
C GLN A 167 9.22 1.30 0.22
N ASN A 168 9.71 0.20 0.81
CA ASN A 168 11.01 -0.39 0.51
C ASN A 168 10.74 -1.69 -0.23
N VAL A 169 10.91 -1.66 -1.55
CA VAL A 169 10.56 -2.75 -2.44
C VAL A 169 11.79 -3.57 -2.74
N LYS A 170 11.69 -4.90 -2.59
CA LYS A 170 12.67 -5.86 -3.08
C LYS A 170 12.02 -6.74 -4.14
N VAL A 171 12.26 -6.42 -5.41
CA VAL A 171 11.79 -7.24 -6.54
C VAL A 171 12.78 -8.37 -6.78
N LEU A 172 12.27 -9.60 -6.79
CA LEU A 172 13.07 -10.78 -7.12
C LEU A 172 13.05 -11.04 -8.63
N TYR A 173 11.86 -11.01 -9.22
CA TYR A 173 11.68 -11.31 -10.63
C TYR A 173 10.40 -10.68 -11.19
N THR A 174 10.35 -10.58 -12.51
CA THR A 174 9.13 -10.28 -13.28
C THR A 174 8.66 -11.54 -13.97
N VAL A 175 7.38 -11.89 -13.78
CA VAL A 175 6.72 -13.00 -14.49
C VAL A 175 5.91 -12.41 -15.61
N THR A 176 6.04 -12.95 -16.82
CA THR A 176 5.27 -12.50 -17.99
C THR A 176 4.67 -13.68 -18.74
N VAL A 177 3.42 -13.56 -19.20
CA VAL A 177 2.80 -14.47 -20.17
C VAL A 177 2.85 -13.78 -21.54
N PRO A 178 3.66 -14.27 -22.50
CA PRO A 178 3.71 -13.71 -23.84
C PRO A 178 2.36 -13.77 -24.53
N ASP A 179 2.06 -12.79 -25.38
CA ASP A 179 0.76 -12.69 -26.05
C ASP A 179 0.43 -13.95 -26.89
N SER A 180 1.44 -14.64 -27.42
CA SER A 180 1.31 -15.90 -28.16
C SER A 180 0.94 -17.13 -27.32
N LYS A 181 1.06 -17.04 -25.98
CA LYS A 181 0.77 -18.13 -25.04
C LYS A 181 -0.46 -17.87 -24.17
N LEU A 182 -1.19 -16.79 -24.45
CA LEU A 182 -2.41 -16.45 -23.72
C LEU A 182 -3.50 -17.49 -24.02
N LYS A 183 -3.79 -18.33 -23.03
CA LYS A 183 -4.86 -19.31 -23.09
C LYS A 183 -5.74 -19.16 -21.86
N LEU A 184 -7.03 -18.98 -22.06
CA LEU A 184 -8.00 -18.96 -20.97
C LEU A 184 -8.11 -20.35 -20.34
N ASN A 185 -8.30 -20.42 -19.02
CA ASN A 185 -8.65 -21.67 -18.37
C ASN A 185 -10.10 -22.07 -18.67
N ARG A 186 -10.44 -23.33 -18.37
CA ARG A 186 -11.75 -23.89 -18.68
C ARG A 186 -12.93 -23.12 -18.05
N TYR A 187 -12.74 -22.53 -16.87
CA TYR A 187 -13.79 -21.83 -16.16
C TYR A 187 -14.04 -20.44 -16.77
N ALA A 188 -12.97 -19.72 -17.10
CA ALA A 188 -13.04 -18.46 -17.82
C ALA A 188 -13.70 -18.64 -19.20
N GLN A 189 -13.33 -19.70 -19.94
CA GLN A 189 -13.97 -20.03 -21.21
C GLN A 189 -15.47 -20.30 -21.05
N GLN A 190 -15.85 -21.09 -20.03
CA GLN A 190 -17.26 -21.36 -19.75
C GLN A 190 -18.03 -20.09 -19.39
N ALA A 191 -17.45 -19.19 -18.59
CA ALA A 191 -18.08 -17.92 -18.23
C ALA A 191 -18.31 -17.03 -19.46
N ILE A 192 -17.35 -16.97 -20.39
CA ILE A 192 -17.52 -16.25 -21.66
C ILE A 192 -18.62 -16.88 -22.52
N ASN A 193 -18.68 -18.21 -22.57
CA ASN A 193 -19.71 -18.92 -23.35
C ASN A 193 -21.13 -18.74 -22.80
N GLN A 194 -21.28 -18.27 -21.55
CA GLN A 194 -22.58 -17.93 -20.97
C GLN A 194 -23.04 -16.51 -21.34
N LEU A 195 -22.16 -15.65 -21.87
CA LEU A 195 -22.53 -14.32 -22.33
C LEU A 195 -23.37 -14.41 -23.61
N THR A 196 -24.40 -13.57 -23.71
CA THR A 196 -25.33 -13.57 -24.84
C THR A 196 -24.98 -12.48 -25.88
N PRO A 197 -25.19 -12.72 -27.18
CA PRO A 197 -25.03 -11.68 -28.20
C PRO A 197 -25.99 -10.49 -28.02
N ARG A 198 -27.19 -10.71 -27.46
CA ARG A 198 -28.05 -9.62 -27.00
C ARG A 198 -27.46 -9.02 -25.73
N TYR A 199 -27.20 -7.71 -25.74
CA TYR A 199 -26.65 -7.01 -24.59
C TYR A 199 -27.62 -7.05 -23.41
N ASP A 200 -27.19 -7.65 -22.31
CA ASP A 200 -27.82 -7.65 -21.00
C ASP A 200 -26.82 -7.09 -19.99
N GLU A 201 -27.05 -5.86 -19.53
CA GLU A 201 -26.13 -5.17 -18.63
C GLU A 201 -25.88 -5.94 -17.33
N THR A 202 -26.89 -6.62 -16.79
CA THR A 202 -26.77 -7.37 -15.53
C THR A 202 -25.88 -8.58 -15.72
N LEU A 203 -26.07 -9.33 -16.81
CA LEU A 203 -25.26 -10.51 -17.11
C LEU A 203 -23.78 -10.15 -17.30
N TYR A 204 -23.50 -9.07 -18.04
CA TYR A 204 -22.14 -8.61 -18.29
C TYR A 204 -21.49 -8.04 -17.02
N ASN A 205 -22.23 -7.29 -16.19
CA ASN A 205 -21.69 -6.81 -14.91
C ASN A 205 -21.38 -7.96 -13.95
N ASN A 206 -22.24 -8.99 -13.87
CA ASN A 206 -21.96 -10.19 -13.08
C ASN A 206 -20.67 -10.90 -13.52
N PHE A 207 -20.39 -10.94 -14.83
CA PHE A 207 -19.11 -11.44 -15.33
C PHE A 207 -17.94 -10.58 -14.82
N LEU A 208 -18.04 -9.25 -14.93
CA LEU A 208 -16.99 -8.32 -14.51
C LEU A 208 -16.76 -8.33 -13.00
N ASP A 209 -17.79 -8.57 -12.18
CA ASP A 209 -17.67 -8.69 -10.71
C ASP A 209 -16.85 -9.90 -10.29
N VAL A 210 -16.88 -10.98 -11.08
CA VAL A 210 -16.17 -12.24 -10.79
C VAL A 210 -14.79 -12.28 -11.40
N TRP A 211 -14.64 -11.76 -12.63
CA TRP A 211 -13.46 -11.93 -13.46
C TRP A 211 -12.66 -10.65 -13.70
N GLY A 212 -13.23 -9.51 -13.34
CA GLY A 212 -12.62 -8.19 -13.52
C GLY A 212 -12.80 -7.64 -14.91
N THR A 213 -12.22 -6.47 -15.14
CA THR A 213 -12.22 -5.79 -16.43
C THR A 213 -11.04 -6.20 -17.30
N HIS A 214 -9.95 -6.63 -16.68
CA HIS A 214 -8.70 -7.00 -17.34
C HIS A 214 -8.10 -8.29 -16.76
N ILE A 215 -7.07 -8.80 -17.42
CA ILE A 215 -6.26 -9.94 -16.99
C ILE A 215 -4.82 -9.48 -16.90
N THR A 216 -4.16 -9.76 -15.78
CA THR A 216 -2.74 -9.48 -15.58
C THR A 216 -1.88 -10.43 -16.42
N VAL A 217 -0.92 -9.89 -17.16
CA VAL A 217 -0.05 -10.69 -18.04
C VAL A 217 1.43 -10.45 -17.77
N SER A 218 1.80 -9.39 -17.05
CA SER A 218 3.17 -9.18 -16.60
C SER A 218 3.18 -8.52 -15.23
N ASN A 219 3.84 -9.14 -14.26
CA ASN A 219 3.82 -8.75 -12.85
C ASN A 219 5.21 -8.81 -12.22
N LYS A 220 5.52 -7.85 -11.33
CA LYS A 220 6.70 -7.85 -10.47
C LYS A 220 6.40 -8.57 -9.16
N VAL A 221 7.34 -9.41 -8.74
CA VAL A 221 7.20 -10.33 -7.62
C VAL A 221 8.38 -10.20 -6.68
N GLY A 222 8.12 -10.24 -5.37
CA GLY A 222 9.15 -10.12 -4.35
C GLY A 222 8.55 -9.79 -2.99
N GLY A 223 9.17 -8.88 -2.25
CA GLY A 223 8.68 -8.43 -0.95
C GLY A 223 8.75 -6.93 -0.81
N MET A 224 7.97 -6.40 0.12
CA MET A 224 7.93 -4.96 0.38
C MET A 224 7.68 -4.67 1.86
N THR A 225 8.42 -3.73 2.42
CA THR A 225 8.03 -3.05 3.65
C THR A 225 7.26 -1.80 3.29
N GLU A 226 6.09 -1.61 3.88
CA GLU A 226 5.27 -0.41 3.71
C GLU A 226 5.00 0.23 5.07
N GLN A 227 5.27 1.54 5.14
CA GLN A 227 4.87 2.37 6.25
C GLN A 227 3.96 3.49 5.76
N GLN A 228 2.84 3.67 6.45
CA GLN A 228 1.99 4.84 6.28
C GLN A 228 2.04 5.67 7.55
N VAL A 229 2.49 6.91 7.39
CA VAL A 229 2.70 7.83 8.51
C VAL A 229 1.81 9.03 8.29
N GLN A 230 0.93 9.28 9.25
CA GLN A 230 0.19 10.51 9.35
C GLN A 230 0.98 11.52 10.18
N PHE A 231 0.97 12.77 9.79
CA PHE A 231 1.59 13.84 10.56
C PHE A 231 0.78 15.12 10.49
N LYS A 232 1.01 16.01 11.46
CA LYS A 232 0.35 17.32 11.50
C LYS A 232 0.77 18.15 10.27
N LYS A 233 -0.19 18.76 9.58
CA LYS A 233 0.08 19.50 8.32
C LYS A 233 1.09 20.64 8.50
N CYS A 234 1.12 21.25 9.67
CA CYS A 234 2.09 22.27 10.04
C CYS A 234 3.58 21.86 9.86
N LEU A 235 3.90 20.55 9.84
CA LEU A 235 5.24 20.07 9.54
C LEU A 235 5.67 20.46 8.12
N LEU A 236 4.72 20.68 7.22
CA LEU A 236 4.92 21.12 5.84
C LEU A 236 4.89 22.65 5.70
N ASP A 237 4.17 23.36 6.57
CA ASP A 237 3.88 24.80 6.45
C ASP A 237 4.93 25.73 7.11
N THR A 238 6.00 25.19 7.71
CA THR A 238 6.84 25.92 8.68
C THR A 238 8.25 26.29 8.18
N THR A 239 8.53 26.21 6.88
CA THR A 239 9.87 26.55 6.35
C THR A 239 10.25 28.02 6.53
N ASP A 240 9.26 28.91 6.65
CA ASP A 240 9.49 30.37 6.65
C ASP A 240 9.65 30.97 8.06
N PHE A 241 9.34 30.20 9.12
CA PHE A 241 9.43 30.62 10.51
C PHE A 241 10.19 29.57 11.34
N THR A 242 11.52 29.57 11.16
CA THR A 242 12.60 29.06 12.03
C THR A 242 12.56 27.65 12.67
N ASP A 243 11.47 26.88 12.64
CA ASP A 243 11.39 25.57 13.32
C ASP A 243 10.67 24.45 12.52
N GLY A 244 10.39 24.67 11.23
CA GLY A 244 9.86 23.64 10.33
C GLY A 244 10.89 22.66 9.80
N ILE A 245 10.44 21.46 9.39
CA ILE A 245 11.30 20.53 8.64
C ILE A 245 11.11 20.78 7.14
N SER A 246 12.21 20.87 6.39
CA SER A 246 12.11 20.92 4.94
C SER A 246 11.49 19.61 4.42
N LEU A 247 10.82 19.68 3.26
CA LEU A 247 10.25 18.47 2.63
C LEU A 247 11.32 17.40 2.39
N SER A 248 12.53 17.80 2.00
CA SER A 248 13.68 16.90 1.82
C SER A 248 14.12 16.23 3.11
N LEU A 249 14.10 16.96 4.24
CA LEU A 249 14.44 16.42 5.55
C LEU A 249 13.33 15.47 6.05
N LEU A 250 12.07 15.82 5.85
CA LEU A 250 10.93 14.94 6.13
C LEU A 250 11.03 13.64 5.32
N GLU A 251 11.28 13.75 4.01
CA GLU A 251 11.46 12.59 3.13
C GLU A 251 12.63 11.71 3.62
N ASN A 252 13.76 12.31 3.99
CA ASN A 252 14.89 11.56 4.54
C ASN A 252 14.52 10.88 5.88
N ASN A 253 13.84 11.56 6.79
CA ASN A 253 13.37 10.98 8.05
C ASN A 253 12.46 9.77 7.80
N LEU A 254 11.52 9.88 6.86
CA LEU A 254 10.63 8.80 6.46
C LEU A 254 11.39 7.62 5.83
N LYS A 255 12.39 7.88 4.98
CA LYS A 255 13.27 6.83 4.43
C LYS A 255 14.05 6.10 5.53
N GLN A 256 14.59 6.85 6.49
CA GLN A 256 15.33 6.30 7.62
C GLN A 256 14.41 5.46 8.53
N GLU A 257 13.19 5.91 8.81
CA GLU A 257 12.22 5.17 9.61
C GLU A 257 11.77 3.84 8.98
N LEU A 258 11.77 3.78 7.65
CA LEU A 258 11.42 2.58 6.92
C LEU A 258 12.51 1.51 6.94
N VAL A 259 13.77 1.93 6.89
CA VAL A 259 14.93 1.02 6.78
C VAL A 259 15.55 0.71 8.15
N ASN A 260 15.50 1.66 9.08
CA ASN A 260 16.11 1.55 10.39
C ASN A 260 15.02 1.53 11.46
N GLU A 261 15.06 0.52 12.35
CA GLU A 261 14.12 0.39 13.46
C GLU A 261 14.32 1.47 14.55
N ARG A 262 15.51 2.10 14.58
CA ARG A 262 15.88 3.17 15.50
C ARG A 262 16.59 4.31 14.78
N PRO A 263 15.89 5.01 13.87
CA PRO A 263 16.50 6.06 13.09
C PRO A 263 16.83 7.26 14.02
N CYS A 264 17.98 7.89 13.83
CA CYS A 264 18.30 9.15 14.52
C CYS A 264 17.47 10.28 13.92
N ILE A 265 16.20 10.37 14.30
CA ILE A 265 15.26 11.37 13.78
C ILE A 265 15.08 12.48 14.81
N GLN A 266 14.92 13.70 14.31
CA GLN A 266 14.63 14.88 15.13
C GLN A 266 13.35 14.69 15.96
N HIS A 267 13.44 15.05 17.25
CA HIS A 267 12.34 14.96 18.20
C HIS A 267 11.07 15.68 17.72
N TYR A 268 11.24 16.80 17.02
CA TYR A 268 10.16 17.61 16.48
C TYR A 268 9.24 16.82 15.52
N TYR A 269 9.81 16.05 14.58
CA TYR A 269 9.07 15.15 13.70
C TYR A 269 8.41 14.01 14.50
N TRP A 270 9.16 13.37 15.39
CA TRP A 270 8.69 12.19 16.13
C TRP A 270 7.42 12.47 16.95
N GLN A 271 7.35 13.63 17.61
CA GLN A 271 6.18 14.04 18.40
C GLN A 271 4.94 14.36 17.55
N ARG A 272 5.12 14.69 16.27
CA ARG A 272 4.05 15.20 15.39
C ARG A 272 3.61 14.20 14.34
N ARG A 273 4.11 12.96 14.43
CA ARG A 273 3.84 11.87 13.50
C ARG A 273 3.26 10.66 14.22
N ARG A 274 2.27 10.03 13.59
CA ARG A 274 1.67 8.77 14.00
C ARG A 274 1.87 7.76 12.88
N LYS A 275 2.51 6.63 13.20
CA LYS A 275 2.56 5.48 12.30
C LYS A 275 1.20 4.78 12.34
N LEU A 276 0.54 4.70 11.18
CA LEU A 276 -0.79 4.08 11.03
C LEU A 276 -0.68 2.68 10.45
N VAL A 277 0.27 2.46 9.55
CA VAL A 277 0.55 1.16 8.92
C VAL A 277 2.04 0.89 9.03
N ASP A 278 2.39 -0.34 9.40
CA ASP A 278 3.76 -0.87 9.40
C ASP A 278 3.73 -2.34 8.99
N HIS A 279 3.61 -2.59 7.69
CA HIS A 279 3.39 -3.93 7.17
C HIS A 279 4.59 -4.40 6.36
N ARG A 280 4.83 -5.71 6.46
CA ARG A 280 5.72 -6.43 5.57
C ARG A 280 4.87 -7.35 4.69
N ILE A 281 5.12 -7.30 3.39
CA ILE A 281 4.36 -8.01 2.36
C ILE A 281 5.30 -9.00 1.67
N GLY A 282 4.92 -10.28 1.66
CA GLY A 282 5.81 -11.38 1.30
C GLY A 282 6.72 -11.78 2.47
N GLY A 283 7.53 -12.80 2.28
CA GLY A 283 8.36 -13.42 3.31
C GLY A 283 7.57 -14.18 4.38
N ASP A 284 8.29 -14.71 5.35
CA ASP A 284 7.74 -15.42 6.50
C ASP A 284 7.30 -14.43 7.58
N VAL A 285 6.04 -14.55 8.00
CA VAL A 285 5.44 -13.73 9.06
C VAL A 285 6.12 -13.92 10.42
N LEU A 286 6.73 -15.07 10.66
CA LEU A 286 7.45 -15.34 11.92
C LEU A 286 8.74 -14.53 12.03
N MET A 287 9.30 -14.09 10.90
CA MET A 287 10.54 -13.31 10.84
C MET A 287 10.29 -11.80 10.82
N ILE A 288 9.03 -11.35 10.99
CA ILE A 288 8.65 -9.95 10.84
C ILE A 288 9.42 -9.01 11.78
N ASN A 289 9.92 -9.48 12.92
CA ASN A 289 10.68 -8.66 13.87
C ASN A 289 12.18 -8.51 13.54
N ASP A 290 12.67 -9.15 12.47
CA ASP A 290 14.07 -9.07 12.04
C ASP A 290 14.09 -8.83 10.53
N THR A 291 14.21 -7.56 10.14
CA THR A 291 14.09 -7.14 8.74
C THR A 291 15.07 -7.88 7.83
N PHE A 292 16.30 -8.10 8.28
CA PHE A 292 17.31 -8.81 7.50
C PHE A 292 16.97 -10.30 7.31
N LYS A 293 16.46 -10.97 8.34
CA LYS A 293 15.99 -12.36 8.21
C LYS A 293 14.73 -12.46 7.37
N TRP A 294 13.77 -11.56 7.57
CA TRP A 294 12.56 -11.48 6.77
C TRP A 294 12.89 -11.34 5.28
N GLU A 295 13.79 -10.43 4.91
CA GLU A 295 14.20 -10.24 3.52
C GLU A 295 14.75 -11.53 2.87
N GLN A 296 15.41 -12.38 3.65
CA GLN A 296 15.95 -13.64 3.18
C GLN A 296 14.88 -14.72 2.98
N THR A 297 13.70 -14.55 3.58
CA THR A 297 12.57 -15.46 3.42
C THR A 297 11.67 -15.11 2.24
N ILE A 298 11.79 -13.90 1.68
CA ILE A 298 10.95 -13.42 0.57
C ILE A 298 10.97 -14.40 -0.61
N VAL A 299 12.12 -15.02 -0.91
CA VAL A 299 12.22 -15.96 -2.03
C VAL A 299 11.33 -17.20 -1.88
N PHE A 300 11.04 -17.62 -0.65
CA PHE A 300 10.22 -18.79 -0.37
C PHE A 300 8.73 -18.44 -0.27
N ALA A 301 8.40 -17.20 0.06
CA ALA A 301 7.03 -16.71 0.18
C ALA A 301 6.87 -15.32 -0.47
N PRO A 302 7.12 -15.18 -1.78
CA PRO A 302 7.05 -13.89 -2.42
C PRO A 302 5.59 -13.43 -2.61
N ALA A 303 5.41 -12.12 -2.69
CA ALA A 303 4.14 -11.47 -2.93
C ALA A 303 4.12 -10.74 -4.28
N LEU A 304 2.91 -10.47 -4.77
CA LEU A 304 2.69 -9.57 -5.91
C LEU A 304 2.98 -8.13 -5.48
N LEU A 305 3.96 -7.50 -6.12
CA LEU A 305 4.39 -6.13 -5.81
C LEU A 305 3.79 -5.10 -6.75
N SER A 306 3.78 -5.40 -8.05
CA SER A 306 3.27 -4.49 -9.07
C SER A 306 2.74 -5.25 -10.28
N ILE A 307 1.72 -4.71 -10.94
CA ILE A 307 1.22 -5.21 -12.23
C ILE A 307 1.79 -4.29 -13.30
N VAL A 308 2.63 -4.85 -14.17
CA VAL A 308 3.35 -4.12 -15.23
C VAL A 308 2.53 -4.04 -16.50
N LYS A 309 1.80 -5.11 -16.83
CA LYS A 309 0.95 -5.20 -18.01
C LYS A 309 -0.30 -6.00 -17.69
N TYR A 310 -1.43 -5.50 -18.15
CA TYR A 310 -2.68 -6.22 -18.20
C TYR A 310 -3.34 -6.04 -19.57
N ILE A 311 -4.28 -6.92 -19.91
CA ILE A 311 -5.06 -6.87 -21.15
C ILE A 311 -6.55 -6.93 -20.84
N PRO A 312 -7.39 -6.16 -21.55
CA PRO A 312 -8.83 -6.23 -21.32
C PRO A 312 -9.40 -7.55 -21.83
N TRP A 313 -10.42 -8.07 -21.13
CA TRP A 313 -11.03 -9.38 -21.45
C TRP A 313 -11.48 -9.51 -22.91
N TYR A 314 -12.05 -8.46 -23.48
CA TYR A 314 -12.58 -8.48 -24.85
C TYR A 314 -11.48 -8.77 -25.90
N LYS A 315 -10.19 -8.57 -25.60
CA LYS A 315 -9.09 -8.94 -26.51
C LYS A 315 -8.86 -10.44 -26.63
N LEU A 316 -9.34 -11.24 -25.68
CA LEU A 316 -9.23 -12.70 -25.70
C LEU A 316 -10.49 -13.39 -26.26
N ILE A 317 -11.48 -12.62 -26.69
CA ILE A 317 -12.71 -13.13 -27.29
C ILE A 317 -12.61 -13.01 -28.82
N PRO A 318 -13.03 -14.04 -29.57
CA PRO A 318 -13.15 -13.92 -31.02
C PRO A 318 -13.99 -12.71 -31.45
N ASN A 319 -13.71 -12.16 -32.62
CA ASN A 319 -14.49 -11.03 -33.16
C ASN A 319 -15.98 -11.40 -33.27
N GLY A 320 -16.86 -10.51 -32.81
CA GLY A 320 -18.31 -10.71 -32.83
C GLY A 320 -19.02 -9.88 -31.76
N THR A 321 -20.36 -10.00 -31.70
CA THR A 321 -21.20 -9.15 -30.83
C THR A 321 -20.87 -9.29 -29.35
N ILE A 322 -20.47 -10.48 -28.88
CA ILE A 322 -20.10 -10.70 -27.48
C ILE A 322 -18.87 -9.87 -27.10
N LYS A 323 -17.87 -9.78 -27.99
CA LYS A 323 -16.68 -8.97 -27.80
C LYS A 323 -17.03 -7.48 -27.68
N ASP A 324 -17.83 -6.97 -28.61
CA ASP A 324 -18.22 -5.56 -28.65
C ASP A 324 -19.05 -5.17 -27.42
N ASN A 325 -19.97 -6.05 -27.01
CA ASN A 325 -20.76 -5.90 -25.79
C ASN A 325 -19.87 -5.92 -24.53
N LEU A 326 -18.86 -6.78 -24.46
CA LEU A 326 -17.95 -6.84 -23.32
C LEU A 326 -17.05 -5.60 -23.27
N GLU A 327 -16.57 -5.13 -24.43
CA GLU A 327 -15.85 -3.87 -24.52
C GLU A 327 -16.70 -2.69 -24.03
N ARG A 328 -17.97 -2.64 -24.44
CA ARG A 328 -18.94 -1.65 -23.94
C ARG A 328 -19.11 -1.73 -22.42
N ALA A 329 -19.38 -2.92 -21.88
CA ALA A 329 -19.57 -3.11 -20.44
C ALA A 329 -18.34 -2.68 -19.63
N ILE A 330 -17.14 -3.05 -20.08
CA ILE A 330 -15.87 -2.64 -19.43
C ILE A 330 -15.72 -1.12 -19.46
N LYS A 331 -15.93 -0.47 -20.62
CA LYS A 331 -15.84 1.00 -20.72
C LYS A 331 -16.84 1.68 -19.80
N THR A 332 -18.09 1.23 -19.79
CA THR A 332 -19.13 1.78 -18.92
C THR A 332 -18.77 1.63 -17.44
N ARG A 333 -18.32 0.45 -17.01
CA ARG A 333 -17.91 0.20 -15.63
C ARG A 333 -16.75 1.10 -15.20
N VAL A 334 -15.70 1.21 -16.01
CA VAL A 334 -14.54 2.07 -15.70
C VAL A 334 -14.96 3.54 -15.63
N GLN A 335 -15.85 3.99 -16.52
CA GLN A 335 -16.38 5.36 -16.49
C GLN A 335 -17.24 5.63 -15.26
N GLN A 336 -18.14 4.71 -14.89
CA GLN A 336 -18.98 4.83 -13.70
C GLN A 336 -18.12 4.91 -12.43
N MET A 337 -17.10 4.05 -12.30
CA MET A 337 -16.19 4.07 -11.15
C MET A 337 -15.37 5.36 -11.09
N THR A 338 -14.91 5.87 -12.23
CA THR A 338 -14.19 7.14 -12.31
C THR A 338 -15.09 8.31 -11.86
N LEU A 339 -16.33 8.35 -12.34
CA LEU A 339 -17.30 9.38 -11.96
C LEU A 339 -17.65 9.31 -10.47
N ALA A 340 -17.90 8.11 -9.94
CA ALA A 340 -18.21 7.92 -8.51
C ALA A 340 -17.09 8.44 -7.61
N ARG A 341 -15.83 8.17 -7.97
CA ARG A 341 -14.66 8.69 -7.25
C ARG A 341 -14.52 10.20 -7.33
N GLN A 342 -14.77 10.80 -8.50
CA GLN A 342 -14.76 12.25 -8.65
C GLN A 342 -15.84 12.91 -7.79
N GLN A 343 -17.03 12.32 -7.72
CA GLN A 343 -18.12 12.80 -6.86
C GLN A 343 -17.75 12.68 -5.38
N GLU A 344 -17.15 11.56 -4.96
CA GLU A 344 -16.70 11.36 -3.58
C GLU A 344 -15.60 12.35 -3.19
N ALA A 345 -14.60 12.57 -4.06
CA ALA A 345 -13.55 13.57 -3.84
C ALA A 345 -14.12 14.98 -3.70
N GLU A 346 -15.11 15.34 -4.50
CA GLU A 346 -15.78 16.65 -4.41
C GLU A 346 -16.56 16.81 -3.09
N GLN A 347 -17.26 15.76 -2.64
CA GLN A 347 -17.95 15.78 -1.33
C GLN A 347 -16.97 16.00 -0.17
N ILE A 348 -15.80 15.39 -0.24
CA ILE A 348 -14.74 15.55 0.77
C ILE A 348 -14.17 16.97 0.74
N ARG A 349 -13.96 17.53 -0.46
CA ARG A 349 -13.51 18.92 -0.63
C ARG A 349 -14.47 19.91 0.05
N VAL A 350 -15.78 19.74 -0.15
CA VAL A 350 -16.81 20.56 0.51
C VAL A 350 -16.80 20.36 2.03
N THR A 351 -16.72 19.10 2.48
CA THR A 351 -16.66 18.76 3.91
C THR A 351 -15.47 19.45 4.60
N ARG A 352 -14.29 19.42 3.98
CA ARG A 352 -13.09 20.09 4.47
C ARG A 352 -13.26 21.61 4.52
N ALA A 353 -13.82 22.21 3.47
CA ALA A 353 -14.06 23.65 3.45
C ALA A 353 -14.97 24.08 4.62
N ASN A 354 -16.01 23.29 4.91
CA ASN A 354 -16.88 23.53 6.05
C ASN A 354 -16.14 23.39 7.40
N MET A 355 -15.30 22.36 7.56
CA MET A 355 -14.47 22.20 8.76
C MET A 355 -13.49 23.36 8.97
N GLN A 356 -12.95 23.94 7.89
CA GLN A 356 -12.07 25.10 7.96
C GLN A 356 -12.82 26.40 8.33
N LEU A 357 -14.06 26.55 7.88
CA LEU A 357 -14.90 27.71 8.22
C LEU A 357 -15.31 27.72 9.70
N GLU A 358 -15.48 26.55 10.32
CA GLU A 358 -15.76 26.43 11.75
C GLU A 358 -14.54 26.73 12.64
N ALA A 359 -13.32 26.59 12.10
CA ALA A 359 -12.09 26.90 12.82
C ALA A 359 -11.81 28.41 12.86
N LYS A 360 -12.37 29.13 13.84
CA LYS A 360 -12.01 30.53 14.12
C LYS A 360 -10.59 30.63 14.68
N VAL A 361 -9.62 30.99 13.83
CA VAL A 361 -8.25 31.29 14.26
C VAL A 361 -8.17 32.73 14.78
N VAL A 362 -7.78 32.89 16.05
CA VAL A 362 -7.49 34.20 16.66
C VAL A 362 -5.98 34.32 16.85
N TYR A 363 -5.40 35.38 16.30
CA TYR A 363 -3.97 35.66 16.41
C TYR A 363 -3.70 36.52 17.66
N GLY A 364 -2.84 36.03 18.54
CA GLY A 364 -2.33 36.80 19.68
C GLY A 364 -0.86 37.16 19.48
N TYR A 365 -0.51 38.45 19.58
CA TYR A 365 0.88 38.91 19.52
C TYR A 365 1.50 38.91 20.92
N PHE A 366 2.62 38.20 21.10
CA PHE A 366 3.43 38.23 22.33
C PHE A 366 4.76 38.93 22.09
N ILE A 367 5.32 39.54 23.14
CA ILE A 367 6.61 40.27 23.12
C ILE A 367 7.80 39.36 22.73
N ARG A 368 7.62 38.03 22.62
CA ARG A 368 8.62 37.05 22.18
C ARG A 368 8.13 35.97 21.19
N GLY A 369 7.06 36.20 20.44
CA GLY A 369 6.61 35.26 19.39
C GLY A 369 5.12 35.31 19.06
N ILE A 370 4.72 34.58 18.02
CA ILE A 370 3.33 34.44 17.57
C ILE A 370 2.82 33.04 17.98
N MET A 371 1.68 32.96 18.68
CA MET A 371 0.97 31.71 18.93
C MET A 371 -0.44 31.79 18.33
N ASN A 372 -0.89 30.67 17.74
CA ASN A 372 -2.22 30.52 17.13
C ASN A 372 -3.22 29.98 18.19
N TYR A 373 -4.44 30.50 18.21
CA TYR A 373 -5.52 30.03 19.08
C TYR A 373 -6.80 29.73 18.28
N VAL A 374 -7.61 28.79 18.78
CA VAL A 374 -8.98 28.54 18.28
C VAL A 374 -9.97 28.97 19.37
N VAL A 375 -10.94 29.81 19.01
CA VAL A 375 -11.98 30.28 19.95
C VAL A 375 -13.29 29.55 19.66
N ASN A 376 -13.82 28.85 20.66
CA ASN A 376 -15.16 28.26 20.59
C ASN A 376 -16.06 28.86 21.68
N ASP A 377 -17.19 29.43 21.25
CA ASP A 377 -18.28 30.08 21.98
C ASP A 377 -18.12 30.18 23.51
N SER A 378 -17.32 31.17 23.95
CA SER A 378 -17.09 31.64 25.35
C SER A 378 -15.82 31.14 26.06
N ASN A 379 -15.09 30.17 25.52
CA ASN A 379 -13.83 29.70 26.11
C ASN A 379 -12.66 29.85 25.14
N ILE A 380 -11.58 30.49 25.58
CA ILE A 380 -10.27 30.35 24.96
C ILE A 380 -9.73 29.00 25.42
N VAL A 381 -9.98 27.95 24.65
CA VAL A 381 -9.30 26.68 24.85
C VAL A 381 -7.89 26.88 24.30
N LEU A 382 -6.90 26.88 25.19
CA LEU A 382 -5.55 26.54 24.79
C LEU A 382 -5.64 25.12 24.25
N ASN A 383 -5.82 24.96 22.94
CA ASN A 383 -5.51 23.71 22.28
C ASN A 383 -4.00 23.57 22.46
N GLY A 384 -3.62 22.94 23.58
CA GLY A 384 -2.23 22.76 23.96
C GLY A 384 -1.49 22.20 22.76
N SER A 385 -0.32 22.78 22.46
CA SER A 385 0.88 22.22 21.79
C SER A 385 0.76 21.30 20.55
N ASP A 386 -0.43 20.94 20.11
CA ASP A 386 -0.76 19.71 19.36
C ASP A 386 -1.31 20.05 17.97
N GLN A 387 -1.55 21.33 17.68
CA GLN A 387 -1.89 21.86 16.35
C GLN A 387 -0.94 22.96 15.84
N CYS A 388 0.26 22.99 16.42
CA CYS A 388 1.46 23.67 15.96
C CYS A 388 1.53 25.19 16.12
N GLY A 389 2.22 25.59 17.18
CA GLY A 389 3.04 26.79 17.26
C GLY A 389 4.48 26.38 17.59
N ALA A 390 5.46 27.13 17.07
CA ALA A 390 6.88 26.91 17.32
C ALA A 390 7.22 27.13 18.81
N GLY A 391 8.03 26.24 19.37
CA GLY A 391 8.86 26.56 20.52
C GLY A 391 10.29 26.57 20.04
N ILE A 392 10.95 27.72 20.14
CA ILE A 392 12.37 27.96 19.83
C ILE A 392 13.19 26.75 20.30
N VAL A 393 13.69 25.94 19.38
CA VAL A 393 14.78 25.01 19.71
C VAL A 393 16.06 25.74 19.33
N SER A 394 16.69 26.33 20.34
CA SER A 394 18.02 26.90 20.22
C SER A 394 18.92 25.90 19.50
N SER A 395 19.74 26.36 18.56
CA SER A 395 20.69 25.53 17.79
C SER A 395 21.68 24.74 18.66
N THR A 396 21.69 24.97 19.97
CA THR A 396 22.43 24.19 20.98
C THR A 396 21.78 22.87 21.40
N ASP A 397 20.48 22.65 21.16
CA ASP A 397 19.78 21.41 21.52
C ASP A 397 19.85 20.33 20.41
N LEU A 398 20.47 20.66 19.27
CA LEU A 398 20.60 19.80 18.09
C LEU A 398 21.62 18.65 18.25
N LEU A 399 22.31 18.52 19.38
CA LEU A 399 23.44 17.60 19.54
C LEU A 399 23.38 16.61 20.71
N THR A 400 22.29 16.55 21.48
CA THR A 400 22.31 15.77 22.73
C THR A 400 21.02 14.97 22.98
N MET A 401 20.75 13.97 22.14
CA MET A 401 19.90 12.84 22.56
C MET A 401 20.40 11.47 22.06
N CYS A 402 21.71 11.31 21.89
CA CYS A 402 22.36 10.00 21.97
C CYS A 402 22.83 9.65 23.40
N THR A 403 22.50 10.48 24.40
CA THR A 403 22.86 10.28 25.80
C THR A 403 21.67 10.64 26.71
N VAL A 404 21.37 9.73 27.65
CA VAL A 404 20.28 9.85 28.62
C VAL A 404 20.59 10.98 29.62
N GLY A 405 19.73 12.00 29.68
CA GLY A 405 19.83 13.08 30.66
C GLY A 405 18.54 13.92 30.75
N SER A 406 18.10 14.23 31.97
CA SER A 406 16.86 14.93 32.30
C SER A 406 17.08 16.43 32.56
N TYR A 407 16.19 17.30 32.06
CA TYR A 407 16.21 18.75 32.35
C TYR A 407 14.83 19.27 32.82
N LYS A 408 14.84 20.28 33.72
CA LYS A 408 13.65 20.97 34.26
C LYS A 408 13.42 22.32 33.57
N LEU A 409 12.17 22.63 33.21
CA LEU A 409 11.73 23.95 32.71
C LEU A 409 11.01 24.75 33.80
N GLY A 410 11.34 26.05 33.91
CA GLY A 410 10.73 27.02 34.83
C GLY A 410 9.53 27.77 34.24
N ALA A 411 8.69 28.36 35.10
CA ALA A 411 7.38 28.93 34.80
C ALA A 411 7.40 30.30 34.07
N CYS A 412 6.43 30.54 33.18
CA CYS A 412 6.13 31.82 32.53
C CYS A 412 4.68 32.29 32.83
N SER A 413 4.48 33.59 33.00
CA SER A 413 3.16 34.23 33.22
C SER A 413 2.63 34.91 31.94
N ILE A 414 1.30 34.96 31.76
CA ILE A 414 0.60 35.48 30.58
C ILE A 414 -0.19 36.76 30.94
N ALA A 415 -0.18 37.76 30.05
CA ALA A 415 -1.13 38.89 30.07
C ALA A 415 -1.91 38.91 28.75
N VAL A 416 -3.24 39.04 28.84
CA VAL A 416 -4.15 39.14 27.68
C VAL A 416 -4.67 40.57 27.59
N ILE A 417 -4.53 41.20 26.42
CA ILE A 417 -5.09 42.53 26.14
C ILE A 417 -6.19 42.34 25.08
N TYR A 418 -7.40 42.76 25.41
CA TYR A 418 -8.52 42.83 24.47
C TYR A 418 -8.45 44.13 23.66
N ARG A 419 -8.71 44.06 22.35
CA ARG A 419 -9.11 45.21 21.54
C ARG A 419 -10.45 44.93 20.91
#